data_AF-A6TV33-F1
#
_entry.id   AF-A6TV33-F1
#
_cell.length_a   1.000
_cell.length_b   1.000
_cell.length_c   1.000
_cell.angle_alpha   90.00
_cell.angle_beta   90.00
_cell.angle_gamma   90.00
#
_symmetry.space_group_name_H-M   'P 1'
#
loop_
_entity.id
_entity.type
_entity.pdbx_description
1 polymer ?
#
loop_
_entity_poly.entity_id
_entity_poly.type
_entity_poly.pdbx_seq_one_letter_code
_entity_poly.pdbx_strand_id
1 'polypeptide(L)'
;MLLKEADGKIRTALNAIYADIETTSKRFARLTNIPFLQFGNQLNRYMGYLTSDFQIATKYVGVRMQLLEHMGDTKTTKLVLQQYQHVMYDFLTKSVTRKGLSTAALMHDYFPYNKTNMNCWHTFSKEMRPALESGIRTLELSMNGEYKNDVYIVSVEDVNDGEKE
;
A
#
# COMPACT_ATOMS: atom_id res chain seq x y z
N MET A 1 15.90 11.97 21.44
CA MET A 1 14.81 12.96 21.27
C MET A 1 14.44 13.11 19.80
N LEU A 2 15.41 13.32 18.91
CA LEU A 2 15.19 13.45 17.45
C LEU A 2 14.49 12.25 16.79
N LEU A 3 14.84 11.01 17.17
CA LEU A 3 14.23 9.80 16.60
C LEU A 3 12.72 9.69 16.89
N LYS A 4 12.29 10.07 18.11
CA LYS A 4 10.87 10.08 18.49
C LYS A 4 10.09 11.17 17.74
N GLU A 5 10.71 12.33 17.52
CA GLU A 5 10.11 13.39 16.72
C GLU A 5 9.97 12.98 15.24
N ALA A 6 11.00 12.32 14.69
CA ALA A 6 10.97 11.78 13.34
C ALA A 6 9.87 10.73 13.17
N ASP A 7 9.74 9.76 14.10
CA ASP A 7 8.63 8.80 14.10
C ASP A 7 7.26 9.51 14.13
N GLY A 8 7.13 10.53 15.00
CA GLY A 8 5.92 11.34 15.09
C GLY A 8 5.53 12.02 13.77
N LYS A 9 6.52 12.60 13.05
CA LYS A 9 6.30 13.23 11.75
C LYS A 9 5.93 12.21 10.67
N ILE A 10 6.64 11.08 10.61
CA ILE A 10 6.37 10.01 9.63
C ILE A 10 4.98 9.41 9.87
N ARG A 11 4.59 9.18 11.13
CA ARG A 11 3.26 8.71 11.50
C ARG A 11 2.16 9.66 11.02
N THR A 12 2.32 10.97 11.26
CA THR A 12 1.35 11.97 10.80
C THR A 12 1.22 11.98 9.28
N ALA A 13 2.35 11.90 8.57
CA ALA A 13 2.36 11.82 7.11
C ALA A 13 1.66 10.55 6.61
N LEU A 14 1.94 9.37 7.19
CA LEU A 14 1.28 8.11 6.83
C LEU A 14 -0.23 8.17 7.04
N ASN A 15 -0.69 8.72 8.16
CA ASN A 15 -2.12 8.87 8.43
C ASN A 15 -2.80 9.78 7.39
N ALA A 16 -2.13 10.86 6.98
CA ALA A 16 -2.63 11.73 5.93
C ALA A 16 -2.71 11.00 4.57
N ILE A 17 -1.67 10.23 4.22
CA ILE A 17 -1.65 9.43 2.98
C ILE A 17 -2.77 8.39 2.99
N TYR A 18 -2.97 7.67 4.10
CA TYR A 18 -4.06 6.68 4.20
C TYR A 18 -5.45 7.32 4.08
N ALA A 19 -5.65 8.50 4.67
CA ALA A 19 -6.89 9.25 4.52
C ALA A 19 -7.10 9.74 3.08
N ASP A 20 -6.02 10.13 2.38
CA ASP A 20 -6.11 10.50 0.96
C ASP A 20 -6.43 9.29 0.09
N ILE A 21 -5.78 8.14 0.29
CA ILE A 21 -6.10 6.88 -0.42
C ILE A 21 -7.58 6.55 -0.31
N GLU A 22 -8.15 6.64 0.90
CA GLU A 22 -9.58 6.39 1.12
C GLU A 22 -10.46 7.41 0.39
N THR A 23 -10.12 8.70 0.48
CA THR A 23 -10.89 9.79 -0.12
C THR A 23 -10.83 9.74 -1.65
N THR A 24 -9.63 9.55 -2.19
CA THR A 24 -9.32 9.43 -3.62
C THR A 24 -9.99 8.19 -4.20
N SER A 25 -9.98 7.05 -3.48
CA SER A 25 -10.74 5.83 -3.84
C SER A 25 -12.25 6.12 -3.97
N LYS A 26 -12.85 6.77 -2.97
CA LYS A 26 -14.28 7.13 -2.99
C LYS A 26 -14.63 8.08 -4.13
N ARG A 27 -13.77 9.07 -4.41
CA ARG A 27 -13.96 10.02 -5.53
C ARG A 27 -13.83 9.32 -6.88
N PHE A 28 -12.82 8.48 -7.04
CA PHE A 28 -12.61 7.67 -8.23
C PHE A 28 -13.84 6.79 -8.52
N ALA A 29 -14.32 6.06 -7.52
CA ALA A 29 -15.52 5.22 -7.63
C ALA A 29 -16.80 6.00 -7.99
N ARG A 30 -16.95 7.24 -7.52
CA ARG A 30 -18.09 8.09 -7.89
C ARG A 30 -18.05 8.47 -9.37
N LEU A 31 -16.86 8.75 -9.93
CA LEU A 31 -16.71 9.15 -11.32
C LEU A 31 -16.92 7.96 -12.29
N THR A 32 -16.48 6.77 -11.91
CA THR A 32 -16.68 5.55 -12.72
C THR A 32 -18.14 5.09 -12.74
N ASN A 33 -18.96 5.51 -11.77
CA ASN A 33 -20.36 5.12 -11.66
C ASN A 33 -21.34 6.04 -12.42
N ILE A 34 -20.85 7.06 -13.15
CA ILE A 34 -21.69 7.95 -13.96
C ILE A 34 -21.79 7.39 -15.38
N PRO A 35 -22.97 6.90 -15.83
CA PRO A 35 -23.14 6.41 -17.19
C PRO A 35 -22.96 7.55 -18.21
N PHE A 36 -22.37 7.24 -19.36
CA PHE A 36 -22.29 8.12 -20.54
C PHE A 36 -21.41 9.39 -20.43
N LEU A 37 -20.60 9.57 -19.37
CA LEU A 37 -19.56 10.61 -19.33
C LEU A 37 -18.15 10.02 -19.48
N GLN A 38 -17.41 10.48 -20.49
CA GLN A 38 -16.00 10.11 -20.71
C GLN A 38 -15.07 11.01 -19.87
N PHE A 39 -14.65 10.51 -18.71
CA PHE A 39 -13.74 11.22 -17.79
C PHE A 39 -12.26 10.85 -17.94
N GLY A 40 -11.81 10.35 -19.11
CA GLY A 40 -10.48 9.73 -19.28
C GLY A 40 -9.32 10.48 -18.59
N ASN A 41 -9.19 11.79 -18.80
CA ASN A 41 -8.13 12.59 -18.18
C ASN A 41 -8.25 12.70 -16.65
N GLN A 42 -9.47 12.77 -16.11
CA GLN A 42 -9.69 12.82 -14.67
C GLN A 42 -9.45 11.45 -14.03
N LEU A 43 -9.89 10.36 -14.66
CA LEU A 43 -9.66 9.00 -14.18
C LEU A 43 -8.16 8.69 -14.12
N ASN A 44 -7.41 9.06 -15.16
CA ASN A 44 -5.94 8.95 -15.17
C ASN A 44 -5.29 9.70 -14.01
N ARG A 45 -5.79 10.88 -13.67
CA ARG A 45 -5.29 11.67 -12.54
C ARG A 45 -5.54 10.98 -11.20
N TYR A 46 -6.74 10.46 -10.95
CA TYR A 46 -7.05 9.73 -9.72
C TYR A 46 -6.25 8.43 -9.60
N MET A 47 -6.09 7.69 -10.69
CA MET A 47 -5.24 6.49 -10.72
C MET A 47 -3.77 6.84 -10.44
N GLY A 48 -3.29 7.97 -10.98
CA GLY A 48 -1.95 8.50 -10.71
C GLY A 48 -1.76 8.86 -9.24
N TYR A 49 -2.74 9.53 -8.62
CA TYR A 49 -2.72 9.85 -7.19
C TYR A 49 -2.68 8.60 -6.32
N LEU A 50 -3.58 7.64 -6.53
CA LEU A 50 -3.58 6.38 -5.79
C LEU A 50 -2.23 5.66 -5.90
N THR A 51 -1.68 5.57 -7.10
CA THR A 51 -0.37 4.92 -7.32
C THR A 51 0.75 5.65 -6.58
N SER A 52 0.77 6.99 -6.65
CA SER A 52 1.75 7.83 -5.96
C SER A 52 1.65 7.66 -4.44
N ASP A 53 0.43 7.69 -3.89
CA ASP A 53 0.19 7.55 -2.46
C ASP A 53 0.67 6.20 -1.94
N PHE A 54 0.41 5.11 -2.66
CA PHE A 54 0.92 3.79 -2.28
C PHE A 54 2.45 3.70 -2.36
N GLN A 55 3.08 4.29 -3.36
CA GLN A 55 4.54 4.35 -3.45
C GLN A 55 5.16 5.12 -2.28
N ILE A 56 4.57 6.26 -1.90
CA ILE A 56 5.03 7.07 -0.77
C ILE A 56 4.78 6.32 0.54
N ALA A 57 3.59 5.74 0.72
CA ALA A 57 3.25 4.95 1.90
C ALA A 57 4.24 3.79 2.10
N THR A 58 4.56 3.04 1.05
CA THR A 58 5.54 1.93 1.10
C THR A 58 6.88 2.40 1.64
N LYS A 59 7.41 3.51 1.09
CA LYS A 59 8.71 4.07 1.52
C LYS A 59 8.66 4.55 2.97
N TYR A 60 7.61 5.28 3.34
CA TYR A 60 7.46 5.86 4.68
C TYR A 60 7.25 4.77 5.74
N VAL A 61 6.52 3.71 5.41
CA VAL A 61 6.38 2.52 6.26
C VAL A 61 7.73 1.87 6.50
N GLY A 62 8.51 1.61 5.43
CA GLY A 62 9.85 1.02 5.56
C GLY A 62 10.78 1.86 6.45
N VAL A 63 10.85 3.17 6.21
CA VAL A 63 11.66 4.09 7.04
C VAL A 63 11.19 4.09 8.50
N ARG A 64 9.88 4.13 8.74
CA ARG A 64 9.33 4.11 10.09
C ARG A 64 9.66 2.81 10.82
N MET A 65 9.58 1.68 10.13
CA MET A 65 9.91 0.37 10.69
C MET A 65 11.38 0.30 11.09
N GLN A 66 12.30 0.67 10.20
CA GLN A 66 13.74 0.72 10.51
C GLN A 66 14.04 1.64 11.69
N LEU A 67 13.38 2.81 11.75
CA LEU A 67 13.52 3.76 12.85
C LEU A 67 13.04 3.16 14.19
N LEU A 68 11.90 2.47 14.20
CA LEU A 68 11.33 1.83 15.39
C LEU A 68 12.18 0.64 15.84
N GLU A 69 12.67 -0.18 14.91
CA GLU A 69 13.60 -1.28 15.21
C GLU A 69 14.89 -0.76 15.83
N HIS A 70 15.46 0.33 15.29
CA HIS A 70 16.63 0.98 15.87
C HIS A 70 16.38 1.50 17.30
N MET A 71 15.14 1.88 17.62
CA MET A 71 14.73 2.28 18.97
C MET A 71 14.34 1.09 19.87
N GLY A 72 14.37 -0.14 19.36
CA GLY A 72 13.96 -1.36 20.07
C GLY A 72 12.45 -1.55 20.20
N ASP A 73 11.62 -0.78 19.48
CA ASP A 73 10.16 -0.86 19.52
C ASP A 73 9.61 -1.82 18.44
N THR A 74 9.89 -3.11 18.63
CA THR A 74 9.47 -4.18 17.72
C THR A 74 7.95 -4.37 17.69
N LYS A 75 7.26 -4.07 18.79
CA LYS A 75 5.79 -4.16 18.86
C LYS A 75 5.14 -3.11 17.95
N THR A 76 5.57 -1.86 18.03
CA THR A 76 5.05 -0.80 17.15
C THR A 76 5.46 -1.05 15.70
N THR A 77 6.65 -1.60 15.46
CA THR A 77 7.08 -2.02 14.11
C THR A 77 6.10 -2.99 13.47
N LYS A 78 5.71 -4.05 14.19
CA LYS A 78 4.70 -5.03 13.71
C LYS A 78 3.34 -4.38 13.44
N LEU A 79 2.89 -3.48 14.32
CA LEU A 79 1.64 -2.73 14.13
C LEU A 79 1.66 -1.84 12.89
N VAL A 80 2.80 -1.20 12.61
CA VAL A 80 2.97 -0.36 11.41
C VAL A 80 2.85 -1.19 10.14
N LEU A 81 3.50 -2.36 10.08
CA LEU A 81 3.40 -3.28 8.96
C LEU A 81 1.96 -3.80 8.79
N GLN A 82 1.34 -4.23 9.88
CA GLN A 82 -0.03 -4.76 9.88
C GLN A 82 -1.01 -3.71 9.35
N GLN A 83 -0.91 -2.46 9.82
CA GLN A 83 -1.75 -1.36 9.34
C GLN A 83 -1.58 -1.12 7.84
N TYR A 84 -0.34 -1.09 7.34
CA TYR A 84 -0.06 -0.96 5.91
C TYR A 84 -0.67 -2.10 5.09
N GLN A 85 -0.50 -3.34 5.56
CA GLN A 85 -1.07 -4.52 4.91
C GLN A 85 -2.60 -4.46 4.85
N HIS A 86 -3.26 -4.03 5.93
CA HIS A 86 -4.72 -3.84 5.93
C HIS A 86 -5.17 -2.75 4.95
N VAL A 87 -4.48 -1.62 4.87
CA VAL A 87 -4.82 -0.55 3.90
C VAL A 87 -4.70 -1.07 2.46
N MET A 88 -3.62 -1.79 2.14
CA MET A 88 -3.44 -2.41 0.83
C MET A 88 -4.51 -3.47 0.56
N TYR A 89 -4.81 -4.33 1.55
CA TYR A 89 -5.82 -5.36 1.42
C TYR A 89 -7.22 -4.78 1.18
N ASP A 90 -7.59 -3.73 1.92
CA ASP A 90 -8.84 -3.00 1.71
C ASP A 90 -8.89 -2.41 0.29
N PHE A 91 -7.82 -1.79 -0.19
CA PHE A 91 -7.78 -1.26 -1.55
C PHE A 91 -8.00 -2.34 -2.63
N LEU A 92 -7.47 -3.55 -2.40
CA LEU A 92 -7.63 -4.69 -3.31
C LEU A 92 -9.01 -5.33 -3.24
N THR A 93 -9.63 -5.41 -2.05
CA THR A 93 -10.78 -6.30 -1.81
C THR A 93 -12.07 -5.58 -1.39
N LYS A 94 -11.96 -4.44 -0.70
CA LYS A 94 -13.12 -3.73 -0.17
C LYS A 94 -13.89 -3.06 -1.29
N SER A 95 -15.17 -3.38 -1.37
CA SER A 95 -16.05 -2.75 -2.34
C SER A 95 -16.17 -1.25 -2.06
N VAL A 96 -15.95 -0.44 -3.09
CA VAL A 96 -16.16 1.02 -3.09
C VAL A 96 -17.33 1.45 -3.97
N THR A 97 -17.97 0.48 -4.66
CA THR A 97 -19.11 0.72 -5.54
C THR A 97 -20.34 -0.09 -5.11
N ARG A 98 -21.53 0.30 -5.58
CA ARG A 98 -22.76 -0.49 -5.39
C ARG A 98 -22.72 -1.86 -6.08
N LYS A 99 -21.83 -2.03 -7.07
CA LYS A 99 -21.66 -3.26 -7.86
C LYS A 99 -20.69 -4.26 -7.23
N GLY A 100 -20.13 -3.96 -6.05
CA GLY A 100 -19.17 -4.86 -5.39
C GLY A 100 -17.71 -4.67 -5.84
N LEU A 101 -17.42 -3.72 -6.72
CA LEU A 101 -16.05 -3.50 -7.23
C LEU A 101 -15.19 -2.75 -6.21
N SER A 102 -13.97 -3.24 -6.01
CA SER A 102 -12.92 -2.57 -5.23
C SER A 102 -12.23 -1.47 -6.03
N THR A 103 -11.42 -0.64 -5.36
CA THR A 103 -10.63 0.39 -6.04
C THR A 103 -9.67 -0.24 -7.04
N ALA A 104 -8.99 -1.32 -6.68
CA ALA A 104 -8.09 -2.04 -7.59
C ALA A 104 -8.82 -2.61 -8.82
N ALA A 105 -10.04 -3.11 -8.65
CA ALA A 105 -10.86 -3.57 -9.78
C ALA A 105 -11.22 -2.41 -10.71
N LEU A 106 -11.60 -1.25 -10.16
CA LEU A 106 -11.81 -0.04 -10.95
C LEU A 106 -10.52 0.44 -11.64
N MET A 107 -9.38 0.34 -10.97
CA MET A 107 -8.11 0.66 -11.63
C MET A 107 -7.88 -0.27 -12.80
N HIS A 108 -8.11 -1.57 -12.64
CA HIS A 108 -8.01 -2.53 -13.73
C HIS A 108 -8.94 -2.17 -14.90
N ASP A 109 -10.22 -1.85 -14.64
CA ASP A 109 -11.22 -1.60 -15.69
C ASP A 109 -10.94 -0.34 -16.50
N TYR A 110 -10.34 0.69 -15.90
CA TYR A 110 -10.14 2.01 -16.52
C TYR A 110 -8.69 2.34 -16.87
N PHE A 111 -7.73 1.49 -16.53
CA PHE A 111 -6.32 1.73 -16.82
C PHE A 111 -6.04 1.74 -18.34
N PRO A 112 -5.26 2.70 -18.85
CA PRO A 112 -4.92 2.77 -20.27
C PRO A 112 -3.87 1.71 -20.65
N TYR A 113 -4.33 0.48 -20.83
CA TYR A 113 -3.46 -0.64 -21.22
C TYR A 113 -2.85 -0.45 -22.61
N ASN A 114 -1.65 -0.99 -22.74
CA ASN A 114 -0.92 -1.16 -23.98
C ASN A 114 -0.26 -2.56 -23.97
N LYS A 115 0.52 -2.87 -25.00
CA LYS A 115 1.15 -4.19 -25.16
C LYS A 115 2.16 -4.52 -24.04
N THR A 116 2.72 -3.53 -23.35
CA THR A 116 3.80 -3.73 -22.36
C THR A 116 3.29 -3.77 -20.92
N ASN A 117 2.08 -3.27 -20.64
CA ASN A 117 1.53 -3.21 -19.27
C ASN A 117 0.19 -3.96 -19.12
N MET A 118 -0.19 -4.76 -20.12
CA MET A 118 -1.45 -5.49 -20.16
C MET A 118 -1.69 -6.25 -18.85
N ASN A 119 -2.88 -6.08 -18.27
CA ASN A 119 -3.32 -6.76 -17.06
C ASN A 119 -2.46 -6.52 -15.79
N CYS A 120 -1.58 -5.52 -15.75
CA CYS A 120 -0.70 -5.30 -14.60
C CYS A 120 -1.47 -5.21 -13.26
N TRP A 121 -2.60 -4.51 -13.22
CA TRP A 121 -3.43 -4.40 -12.01
C TRP A 121 -4.11 -5.71 -11.61
N HIS A 122 -4.48 -6.52 -12.60
CA HIS A 122 -5.04 -7.85 -12.34
C HIS A 122 -3.98 -8.78 -11.74
N THR A 123 -2.80 -8.83 -12.37
CA THR A 123 -1.64 -9.60 -11.88
C THR A 123 -1.24 -9.16 -10.48
N PHE A 124 -1.07 -7.85 -10.27
CA PHE A 124 -0.77 -7.26 -8.97
C PHE A 124 -1.78 -7.69 -7.91
N SER A 125 -3.08 -7.56 -8.19
CA SER A 125 -4.14 -7.92 -7.23
C SER A 125 -4.14 -9.42 -6.91
N LYS A 126 -3.90 -10.26 -7.92
CA LYS A 126 -3.87 -11.72 -7.80
C LYS A 126 -2.69 -12.21 -6.95
N GLU A 127 -1.52 -11.58 -7.10
CA GLU A 127 -0.30 -11.93 -6.37
C GLU A 127 -0.28 -11.36 -4.95
N MET A 128 -0.68 -10.09 -4.79
CA MET A 128 -0.59 -9.41 -3.50
C MET A 128 -1.63 -9.90 -2.49
N ARG A 129 -2.85 -10.23 -2.93
CA ARG A 129 -3.91 -10.65 -2.00
C ARG A 129 -3.51 -11.82 -1.09
N PRO A 130 -3.06 -13.00 -1.61
CA PRO A 130 -2.65 -14.10 -0.74
C PRO A 130 -1.43 -13.77 0.12
N ALA A 131 -0.49 -12.96 -0.39
CA ALA A 131 0.67 -12.52 0.38
C ALA A 131 0.26 -11.63 1.57
N LEU A 132 -0.70 -10.73 1.38
CA LEU A 132 -1.24 -9.88 2.44
C LEU A 132 -2.04 -10.68 3.47
N GLU A 133 -2.92 -11.58 3.02
CA GLU A 133 -3.69 -12.47 3.91
C GLU A 133 -2.75 -13.30 4.80
N SER A 134 -1.71 -13.90 4.20
CA SER A 134 -0.69 -14.65 4.93
C SER A 134 0.10 -13.76 5.89
N GLY A 135 0.52 -12.57 5.45
CA GLY A 135 1.26 -11.61 6.25
C GLY A 135 0.49 -11.12 7.48
N ILE A 136 -0.77 -10.70 7.28
CA ILE A 136 -1.67 -10.24 8.35
C ILE A 136 -1.85 -11.35 9.38
N ARG A 137 -2.21 -12.57 8.94
CA ARG A 137 -2.42 -13.72 9.83
C ARG A 137 -1.16 -14.05 10.63
N THR A 138 0.00 -14.03 9.98
CA THR A 138 1.29 -14.33 10.64
C THR A 138 1.62 -13.27 11.70
N LEU A 139 1.41 -11.99 11.39
CA LEU A 139 1.63 -10.91 12.34
C LEU A 139 0.69 -11.00 13.54
N GLU A 140 -0.61 -11.25 13.32
CA GLU A 140 -1.60 -11.44 14.38
C GLU A 140 -1.21 -12.57 15.34
N LEU A 141 -0.84 -13.74 14.81
CA LEU A 141 -0.36 -14.87 15.62
C LEU A 141 0.92 -14.51 16.40
N SER A 142 1.84 -13.75 15.78
CA SER A 142 3.07 -13.33 16.44
C SER A 142 2.84 -12.31 17.55
N MET A 143 1.83 -11.46 17.43
CA MET A 143 1.47 -10.44 18.41
C MET A 143 0.68 -11.01 19.58
N ASN A 144 -0.09 -12.08 19.34
CA ASN A 144 -0.83 -12.81 20.38
C ASN A 144 0.04 -13.82 21.15
N GLY A 145 1.33 -13.94 20.80
CA GLY A 145 2.28 -14.83 21.47
C GLY A 145 2.18 -16.31 21.06
N GLU A 146 1.39 -16.62 20.03
CA GLU A 146 1.14 -17.98 19.55
C GLU A 146 2.19 -18.47 18.53
N TYR A 147 2.99 -17.57 17.94
CA TYR A 147 4.04 -17.89 16.97
C TYR A 147 5.30 -17.01 17.12
N LYS A 148 6.49 -17.63 17.20
CA LYS A 148 7.81 -16.97 17.26
C LYS A 148 8.56 -17.03 15.92
N ASN A 149 7.98 -16.53 14.84
CA ASN A 149 8.76 -16.23 13.63
C ASN A 149 8.86 -14.72 13.50
N ASP A 150 10.08 -14.20 13.67
CA ASP A 150 10.36 -12.78 13.46
C ASP A 150 10.37 -12.49 11.96
N VAL A 151 9.51 -11.56 11.53
CA VAL A 151 9.47 -11.08 10.15
C VAL A 151 10.56 -10.03 10.00
N TYR A 152 11.62 -10.38 9.28
CA TYR A 152 12.71 -9.45 8.97
C TYR A 152 12.41 -8.72 7.66
N ILE A 153 12.37 -7.39 7.69
CA ILE A 153 12.36 -6.59 6.46
C ILE A 153 13.80 -6.36 6.03
N VAL A 154 14.21 -6.98 4.93
CA VAL A 154 15.50 -6.71 4.29
C VAL A 154 15.27 -5.64 3.21
N SER A 155 15.86 -4.46 3.40
CA SER A 155 15.95 -3.47 2.33
C SER A 155 16.98 -3.96 1.31
N VAL A 156 16.55 -4.24 0.08
CA VAL A 156 17.46 -4.42 -1.04
C VAL A 156 17.85 -3.02 -1.50
N GLU A 157 18.99 -2.54 -1.02
CA GLU A 157 19.69 -1.44 -1.69
C GLU A 157 20.31 -2.04 -2.96
N ASP A 158 20.08 -1.42 -4.12
CA ASP A 158 20.76 -1.81 -5.35
C ASP A 158 22.27 -1.82 -5.07
N VAL A 159 22.85 -3.02 -5.04
CA VAL A 159 24.30 -3.18 -5.07
C VAL A 159 24.70 -2.69 -6.44
N ASN A 160 25.05 -1.41 -6.52
CA ASN A 160 25.75 -0.88 -7.66
C ASN A 160 27.07 -1.65 -7.68
N ASP A 161 27.17 -2.65 -8.56
CA ASP A 161 28.41 -3.36 -8.85
C ASP A 161 29.38 -2.31 -9.37
N GLY A 162 30.08 -1.69 -8.42
CA GLY A 162 31.14 -0.76 -8.69
C GLY A 162 32.17 -1.46 -9.55
N GLU A 163 32.41 -0.88 -10.72
CA GLU A 163 33.55 -1.13 -11.59
C GLU A 163 34.78 -1.52 -10.78
N LYS A 164 35.36 -2.69 -11.12
CA LYS A 164 36.76 -2.98 -10.82
C LYS A 164 37.40 -3.68 -12.02
N GLU A 165 38.20 -2.88 -12.71
CA GLU A 165 39.38 -3.14 -13.56
C GLU A 165 39.27 -4.09 -14.76
#